data_AF-A0A535IAA5-F1
#
_entry.id   AF-A0A535IAA5-F1
#
_cell.length_a   1.000
_cell.length_b   1.000
_cell.length_c   1.000
_cell.angle_alpha   90.00
_cell.angle_beta   90.00
_cell.angle_gamma   90.00
#
_symmetry.space_group_name_H-M   'P 1'
#
loop_
_entity.id
_entity.type
_entity.pdbx_description
1 polymer ?
#
loop_
_entity_poly.entity_id
_entity_poly.type
_entity_poly.pdbx_seq_one_letter_code
_entity_poly.pdbx_strand_id
1 'polypeptide(L)'
;MAKEVAGSSEGGAPLDVRLLTAAEVRLAAAVVAGKTNAEIASAFALTAPAVESAVTEVCRKLGVASRTELAVLLGALAEAGLEASGRAADAKSVGRSD
;
A
#
# COMPACT_ATOMS: atom_id res chain seq x y z
N MET A 1 -0.48 0.59 -32.03
CA MET A 1 0.55 0.74 -30.98
C MET A 1 -0.02 0.23 -29.66
N ALA A 2 -0.03 -1.08 -29.45
CA ALA A 2 -0.34 -1.67 -28.15
C ALA A 2 1.00 -1.96 -27.48
N LYS A 3 1.25 -1.39 -26.29
CA LYS A 3 2.47 -1.64 -25.55
C LYS A 3 2.34 -2.99 -24.85
N GLU A 4 2.87 -4.03 -25.47
CA GLU A 4 3.22 -5.25 -24.77
C GLU A 4 4.13 -4.89 -23.59
N VAL A 5 3.77 -5.34 -22.39
CA VAL A 5 4.71 -5.37 -21.27
C VAL A 5 4.79 -6.81 -20.80
N ALA A 6 5.86 -7.49 -21.23
CA ALA A 6 6.23 -8.77 -20.67
C ALA A 6 6.58 -8.54 -19.20
N GLY A 7 5.74 -9.08 -18.31
CA GLY A 7 6.01 -9.11 -16.87
C GLY A 7 7.07 -10.16 -16.56
N SER A 8 8.32 -9.90 -16.95
CA SER A 8 9.46 -10.69 -16.47
C SER A 8 9.57 -10.50 -14.97
N SER A 9 9.22 -11.55 -14.23
CA SER A 9 9.49 -11.65 -12.80
C SER A 9 11.00 -11.67 -12.60
N GLU A 10 11.58 -10.63 -12.02
CA GLU A 10 12.88 -10.67 -11.33
C GLU A 10 13.10 -9.36 -10.56
N GLY A 11 13.48 -9.46 -9.26
CA GLY A 11 13.82 -8.29 -8.45
C GLY A 11 12.64 -7.62 -7.75
N GLY A 12 11.95 -8.35 -6.87
CA GLY A 12 11.05 -7.74 -5.87
C GLY A 12 11.83 -6.89 -4.87
N ALA A 13 12.08 -5.62 -5.22
CA ALA A 13 12.51 -4.63 -4.26
C ALA A 13 11.40 -4.49 -3.18
N PRO A 14 11.74 -4.41 -1.89
CA PRO A 14 10.74 -4.19 -0.86
C PRO A 14 10.00 -2.88 -1.15
N LEU A 15 8.67 -2.89 -0.97
CA LEU A 15 7.83 -1.70 -1.14
C LEU A 15 8.18 -0.67 -0.07
N ASP A 16 9.13 0.19 -0.37
CA ASP A 16 9.72 1.09 0.62
C ASP A 16 8.82 2.32 0.81
N VAL A 17 7.75 2.14 1.59
CA VAL A 17 6.75 3.17 1.93
C VAL A 17 7.36 4.41 2.58
N ARG A 18 8.62 4.35 3.01
CA ARG A 18 9.41 5.48 3.53
C ARG A 18 9.82 6.49 2.44
N LEU A 19 9.75 6.10 1.16
CA LEU A 19 9.98 6.98 0.01
C LEU A 19 8.76 7.83 -0.34
N LEU A 20 7.60 7.54 0.24
CA LEU A 20 6.35 8.27 0.04
C LEU A 20 6.27 9.48 0.98
N THR A 21 5.76 10.60 0.47
CA THR A 21 5.35 11.71 1.32
C THR A 21 4.12 11.36 2.18
N ALA A 22 3.86 12.12 3.24
CA ALA A 22 2.70 11.89 4.11
C ALA A 22 1.34 11.94 3.36
N ALA A 23 1.24 12.70 2.27
CA ALA A 23 0.06 12.73 1.40
C ALA A 23 -0.08 11.42 0.60
N GLU A 24 1.03 10.92 0.06
CA GLU A 24 1.09 9.68 -0.72
C GLU A 24 0.85 8.43 0.12
N VAL A 25 1.32 8.39 1.37
CA VAL A 25 0.99 7.31 2.33
C VAL A 25 -0.52 7.26 2.58
N ARG A 26 -1.17 8.42 2.78
CA ARG A 26 -2.63 8.49 2.95
C ARG A 26 -3.37 8.07 1.68
N LEU A 27 -2.85 8.42 0.50
CA LEU A 27 -3.40 8.04 -0.80
C LEU A 27 -3.32 6.52 -1.00
N ALA A 28 -2.16 5.92 -0.72
CA ALA A 28 -1.96 4.47 -0.78
C ALA A 28 -2.88 3.74 0.21
N ALA A 29 -3.02 4.23 1.44
CA ALA A 29 -3.96 3.67 2.42
C ALA A 29 -5.42 3.76 1.96
N ALA A 30 -5.81 4.86 1.31
CA ALA A 30 -7.15 5.00 0.72
C ALA A 30 -7.39 4.01 -0.43
N VAL A 31 -6.37 3.73 -1.25
CA VAL A 31 -6.40 2.71 -2.30
C VAL A 31 -6.52 1.29 -1.71
N VAL A 32 -5.76 0.96 -0.66
CA VAL A 32 -5.85 -0.33 0.06
C VAL A 32 -7.25 -0.52 0.67
N ALA A 33 -7.84 0.55 1.20
CA ALA A 33 -9.23 0.57 1.69
C ALA A 33 -10.31 0.49 0.57
N GLY A 34 -9.92 0.23 -0.68
CA GLY A 34 -10.83 0.04 -1.82
C GLY A 34 -11.43 1.31 -2.43
N LYS A 35 -11.17 2.50 -1.84
CA LYS A 35 -11.80 3.77 -2.27
C LYS A 35 -11.49 4.11 -3.72
N THR A 36 -12.50 4.54 -4.46
CA THR A 36 -12.40 4.97 -5.85
C THR A 36 -11.66 6.30 -6.00
N ASN A 37 -11.16 6.60 -7.20
CA ASN A 37 -10.50 7.88 -7.49
C ASN A 37 -11.39 9.10 -7.20
N ALA A 38 -12.73 8.96 -7.31
CA ALA A 38 -13.69 10.01 -6.99
C ALA A 38 -13.85 10.26 -5.47
N GLU A 39 -13.93 9.19 -4.67
CA GLU A 39 -13.97 9.30 -3.21
C GLU A 39 -12.65 9.84 -2.64
N ILE A 40 -11.53 9.40 -3.20
CA ILE A 40 -10.21 9.93 -2.89
C ILE A 40 -10.11 11.41 -3.28
N ALA A 41 -10.58 11.78 -4.49
CA ALA A 41 -10.59 13.17 -4.94
C ALA A 41 -11.36 14.06 -3.96
N SER A 42 -12.54 13.63 -3.51
CA SER A 42 -13.33 14.32 -2.48
C SER A 42 -12.57 14.42 -1.14
N ALA A 43 -11.97 13.33 -0.66
CA ALA A 43 -11.27 13.30 0.62
C ALA A 43 -9.96 14.12 0.65
N PHE A 44 -9.33 14.36 -0.50
CA PHE A 44 -8.08 15.12 -0.64
C PHE A 44 -8.27 16.53 -1.22
N ALA A 45 -9.51 16.94 -1.50
CA ALA A 45 -9.84 18.17 -2.23
C ALA A 45 -9.12 18.30 -3.59
N LEU A 46 -9.00 17.17 -4.30
CA LEU A 46 -8.39 17.05 -5.63
C LEU A 46 -9.45 16.72 -6.70
N THR A 47 -9.04 16.61 -7.95
CA THR A 47 -9.86 16.08 -9.04
C THR A 47 -9.51 14.61 -9.32
N ALA A 48 -10.44 13.84 -9.87
CA ALA A 48 -10.19 12.44 -10.25
C ALA A 48 -8.94 12.21 -11.13
N PRO A 49 -8.64 13.01 -12.18
CA PRO A 49 -7.39 12.86 -12.95
C PRO A 49 -6.13 13.26 -12.18
N ALA A 50 -6.21 14.20 -11.23
CA ALA A 50 -5.10 14.51 -10.33
C ALA A 50 -4.80 13.33 -9.39
N VAL A 51 -5.84 12.66 -8.87
CA VAL A 51 -5.70 11.42 -8.10
C VAL A 51 -5.10 10.30 -8.94
N GLU A 52 -5.55 10.10 -10.19
CA GLU A 52 -4.99 9.09 -11.08
C GLU A 52 -3.49 9.32 -11.35
N SER A 53 -3.10 10.58 -11.58
CA SER A 53 -1.69 10.97 -11.74
C SER A 53 -0.89 10.69 -10.47
N ALA A 54 -1.41 11.05 -9.29
CA ALA A 54 -0.76 10.80 -8.01
C ALA A 54 -0.63 9.30 -7.70
N VAL A 55 -1.67 8.49 -7.96
CA VAL A 55 -1.61 7.02 -7.82
C VAL A 55 -0.56 6.44 -8.76
N THR A 56 -0.47 6.94 -9.99
CA THR A 56 0.56 6.52 -10.96
C THR A 56 1.97 6.85 -10.47
N GLU A 57 2.19 8.02 -9.87
CA GLU A 57 3.48 8.39 -9.30
C GLU A 57 3.83 7.53 -8.06
N VAL A 58 2.88 7.27 -7.17
CA VAL A 58 3.03 6.34 -6.04
C VAL A 58 3.40 4.93 -6.52
N CYS A 59 2.69 4.41 -7.53
CA CYS A 59 3.00 3.12 -8.13
C CYS A 59 4.45 3.09 -8.67
N ARG A 60 4.88 4.15 -9.37
CA ARG A 60 6.26 4.26 -9.89
C ARG A 60 7.32 4.38 -8.80
N LYS A 61 7.05 5.10 -7.71
CA LYS A 61 7.95 5.22 -6.55
C LYS A 61 8.14 3.89 -5.82
N LEU A 62 7.09 3.07 -5.79
CA LEU A 62 7.09 1.74 -5.16
C LEU A 62 7.47 0.60 -6.11
N GLY A 63 7.64 0.85 -7.41
CA GLY A 63 7.98 -0.16 -8.41
C GLY A 63 6.85 -1.10 -8.83
N VAL A 64 5.59 -0.79 -8.48
CA VAL A 64 4.42 -1.62 -8.84
C VAL A 64 3.79 -1.18 -10.17
N ALA A 65 3.27 -2.14 -10.92
CA ALA A 65 2.70 -1.94 -12.25
C ALA A 65 1.23 -1.52 -12.25
N SER A 66 0.49 -1.67 -11.13
CA SER A 66 -0.96 -1.39 -11.10
C SER A 66 -1.53 -1.06 -9.72
N ARG A 67 -2.64 -0.31 -9.70
CA ARG A 67 -3.42 0.01 -8.47
C ARG A 67 -3.87 -1.26 -7.72
N THR A 68 -4.23 -2.33 -8.44
CA THR A 68 -4.62 -3.61 -7.83
C THR A 68 -3.45 -4.29 -7.14
N GLU A 69 -2.28 -4.31 -7.79
CA GLU A 69 -1.04 -4.86 -7.23
C GLU A 69 -0.59 -4.06 -6.00
N LEU A 70 -0.66 -2.71 -6.08
CA LEU A 70 -0.44 -1.83 -4.93
C LEU A 70 -1.35 -2.18 -3.74
N ALA A 71 -2.65 -2.36 -3.99
CA ALA A 71 -3.62 -2.70 -2.95
C ALA A 71 -3.38 -4.09 -2.34
N VAL A 72 -3.08 -5.09 -3.17
CA VAL A 72 -2.78 -6.47 -2.73
C VAL A 72 -1.51 -6.53 -1.90
N LEU A 73 -0.41 -5.94 -2.38
CA LEU A 73 0.88 -6.02 -1.69
C LEU A 73 0.90 -5.20 -0.40
N LEU A 74 0.34 -3.97 -0.39
CA LEU A 74 0.23 -3.19 0.84
C LEU A 74 -0.80 -3.76 1.82
N GLY A 75 -1.88 -4.37 1.32
CA GLY A 75 -2.83 -5.12 2.15
C GLY A 75 -2.16 -6.31 2.83
N ALA A 76 -1.42 -7.13 2.08
CA ALA A 76 -0.66 -8.25 2.63
C ALA A 76 0.40 -7.81 3.66
N LEU A 77 1.06 -6.68 3.43
CA LEU A 77 2.00 -6.08 4.40
C LEU A 77 1.30 -5.57 5.67
N ALA A 78 0.09 -5.03 5.56
CA ALA A 78 -0.69 -4.58 6.71
C ALA A 78 -1.15 -5.76 7.58
N GLU A 79 -1.68 -6.82 6.96
CA GLU A 79 -2.07 -8.06 7.66
C GLU A 79 -0.85 -8.73 8.30
N ALA A 80 0.28 -8.84 7.59
CA ALA A 80 1.52 -9.38 8.15
C ALA A 80 2.07 -8.54 9.32
N GLY A 81 1.87 -7.22 9.30
CA GLY A 81 2.22 -6.33 10.41
C GLY A 81 1.32 -6.51 11.64
N LEU A 82 0.02 -6.78 11.43
CA LEU A 82 -0.92 -7.12 12.51
C LEU A 82 -0.58 -8.48 13.15
N GLU A 83 -0.30 -9.51 12.34
CA GLU A 83 0.12 -10.84 12.81
C GLU A 83 1.45 -10.79 13.58
N ALA A 84 2.42 -10.00 13.10
CA ALA A 84 3.70 -9.79 13.80
C ALA A 84 3.51 -9.09 15.15
N SER A 85 2.56 -8.16 15.25
CA SER A 85 2.19 -7.48 16.50
C SER A 85 1.47 -8.43 17.48
N GLY A 86 0.55 -9.26 16.97
CA GLY A 86 -0.16 -10.26 17.77
C GLY A 86 0.78 -11.26 18.47
N ARG A 87 1.83 -11.72 17.77
CA ARG A 87 2.81 -12.67 18.34
C ARG A 87 3.67 -12.08 19.47
N ALA A 88 3.77 -10.76 19.59
CA ALA A 88 4.52 -10.10 20.66
C ALA A 88 3.73 -9.94 21.97
N ALA A 89 2.39 -9.95 21.91
CA ALA A 89 1.53 -9.78 23.07
C ALA A 89 1.41 -11.05 23.95
N ASP A 90 1.52 -12.23 23.35
CA ASP A 90 1.33 -13.53 24.03
C ASP A 90 2.44 -13.90 25.03
N ALA A 91 3.59 -13.21 24.98
CA ALA A 91 4.78 -13.57 25.76
C ALA A 91 4.77 -13.14 27.25
N LYS A 92 3.64 -12.63 27.79
CA LYS A 92 3.58 -12.06 29.16
C LYS A 92 2.54 -12.68 30.12
N SER A 93 1.86 -13.76 29.75
CA SER A 93 0.82 -14.38 30.60
C SER A 93 1.30 -15.57 31.46
N VAL A 94 2.46 -16.18 31.17
CA VAL A 94 3.02 -17.25 32.01
C VAL A 94 3.88 -16.66 33.13
N GLY A 95 3.23 -16.45 34.28
CA GLY A 95 3.92 -16.05 35.52
C GLY A 95 2.94 -15.82 36.67
N ARG A 96 3.18 -16.54 37.78
CA ARG A 96 2.44 -16.54 39.06
C ARG A 96 1.11 -17.31 39.10
N SER A 97 0.74 -17.85 40.28
CA SER A 97 1.49 -17.80 41.56
C SER A 97 2.54 -18.92 41.71
N ASP A 98 3.78 -18.64 42.13
CA ASP A 98 4.38 -17.32 42.44
C ASP A 98 5.89 -17.23 42.08
#